data_AF-A0A661PMY8-F1
#
_entry.id   AF-A0A661PMY8-F1
#
_cell.length_a   1.000
_cell.length_b   1.000
_cell.length_c   1.000
_cell.angle_alpha   90.00
_cell.angle_beta   90.00
_cell.angle_gamma   90.00
#
_symmetry.space_group_name_H-M   'P 1'
#
loop_
_entity.id
_entity.type
_entity.pdbx_description
1 polymer ?
#
loop_
_entity_poly.entity_id
_entity_poly.type
_entity_poly.pdbx_seq_one_letter_code
_entity_poly.pdbx_strand_id
1 'polypeptide(L)'
;MTGWRVSHQCPQCGAPVELEESDRLFTCPYCRVRLYLAWSGPCRYYLPPAEGSDDDLLYVPYWRAKGMLFSTRGTQVSKRLLDTSIRAAEVSGLPKSLGFRPQSLSLRFVTPEVPGRFLAVDTPLKTSVQALQQRRLAAGPGTMDFNSFVGEECSLIYTPVKRVGDHRFRDAIDGRELSSLIVAGSDERSHGHEYDDSTFSFIPTLCPACGWDLTGERDSLALLCPNCHTAWSASLNGLQPVNTMVFPADNTGEPVLQVPFWRLRVDIDGLEIHSYADLVRQANLPKMMESSWEKQPAFFWVPAFKIQPQLFLRLARNMTTMQPGGEPGCRIDASTFYPVTMPADEAAESLVILLATMILPRQRIFPLLPHLRFTLRESRLVFRPFKLQGAEAIEPGSGMALNRNALRWGRSI
;
A
#
# COMPACT_ATOMS: atom_id res chain seq x y z
N MET A 1 5.23 -5.64 15.65
CA MET A 1 4.40 -4.43 15.72
C MET A 1 2.98 -4.90 15.47
N THR A 2 2.08 -4.62 16.40
CA THR A 2 0.69 -5.09 16.38
C THR A 2 -0.12 -4.24 15.40
N GLY A 3 -0.69 -4.87 14.37
CA GLY A 3 -1.66 -4.24 13.48
C GLY A 3 -2.88 -3.75 14.25
N TRP A 4 -3.60 -2.76 13.70
CA TRP A 4 -4.85 -2.31 14.31
C TRP A 4 -5.92 -3.36 14.06
N ARG A 5 -6.60 -3.75 15.14
CA ARG A 5 -7.56 -4.86 15.13
C ARG A 5 -8.93 -4.33 14.68
N VAL A 6 -9.58 -5.06 13.79
CA VAL A 6 -10.89 -4.73 13.24
C VAL A 6 -11.84 -5.88 13.59
N SER A 7 -12.90 -5.58 14.32
CA SER A 7 -13.95 -6.55 14.64
C SER A 7 -14.99 -6.59 13.52
N HIS A 8 -15.32 -7.79 13.06
CA HIS A 8 -16.34 -8.03 12.06
C HIS A 8 -17.10 -9.34 12.31
N GLN A 9 -18.17 -9.59 11.56
CA GLN A 9 -18.91 -10.85 11.58
C GLN A 9 -18.79 -11.54 10.24
N CYS A 10 -18.63 -12.87 10.23
CA CYS A 10 -18.59 -13.62 8.99
C CYS A 10 -19.92 -13.47 8.24
N PRO A 11 -19.93 -13.00 6.99
CA PRO A 11 -21.17 -12.79 6.24
C PRO A 11 -21.90 -14.10 5.89
N GLN A 12 -21.25 -15.26 6.03
CA GLN A 12 -21.88 -16.56 5.78
C GLN A 12 -22.54 -17.18 7.01
N CYS A 13 -21.97 -17.02 8.21
CA CYS A 13 -22.49 -17.70 9.41
C CYS A 13 -22.73 -16.78 10.63
N GLY A 14 -22.48 -15.47 10.50
CA GLY A 14 -22.64 -14.49 11.58
C GLY A 14 -21.60 -14.58 12.71
N ALA A 15 -20.69 -15.56 12.66
CA ALA A 15 -19.72 -15.75 13.73
C ALA A 15 -18.68 -14.62 13.77
N PRO A 16 -18.17 -14.24 14.96
CA PRO A 16 -17.21 -13.14 15.08
C PRO A 16 -15.88 -13.48 14.41
N VAL A 17 -15.31 -12.49 13.73
CA VAL A 17 -14.00 -12.54 13.08
C VAL A 17 -13.20 -11.30 13.47
N GLU A 18 -11.92 -11.49 13.78
CA GLU A 18 -10.98 -10.41 14.04
C GLU A 18 -9.99 -10.32 12.88
N LEU A 19 -9.96 -9.14 12.26
CA LEU A 19 -9.10 -8.81 11.13
C LEU A 19 -8.03 -7.82 11.58
N GLU A 20 -6.92 -7.75 10.86
CA GLU A 20 -6.05 -6.59 10.88
C GLU A 20 -6.51 -5.58 9.82
N GLU A 21 -6.22 -4.30 10.00
CA GLU A 21 -6.62 -3.25 9.05
C GLU A 21 -6.08 -3.48 7.62
N SER A 22 -4.94 -4.15 7.47
CA SER A 22 -4.37 -4.52 6.18
C SER A 22 -4.92 -5.84 5.60
N ASP A 23 -5.78 -6.53 6.33
CA ASP A 23 -6.33 -7.80 5.86
C ASP A 23 -7.30 -7.59 4.71
N ARG A 24 -6.99 -8.27 3.62
CA ARG A 24 -7.80 -8.44 2.43
C ARG A 24 -8.44 -9.81 2.37
N LEU A 25 -7.98 -10.75 3.17
CA LEU A 25 -8.40 -12.15 3.10
C LEU A 25 -8.48 -12.73 4.51
N PHE A 26 -9.57 -13.44 4.78
CA PHE A 26 -9.70 -14.22 6.00
C PHE A 26 -10.35 -15.58 5.74
N THR A 27 -10.11 -16.48 6.69
CA THR A 27 -10.81 -17.76 6.78
C THR A 27 -11.61 -17.77 8.07
N CYS A 28 -12.92 -17.93 7.98
CA CYS A 28 -13.76 -18.01 9.16
C CYS A 28 -13.39 -19.26 9.98
N PRO A 29 -13.10 -19.13 11.29
CA PRO A 29 -12.75 -20.29 12.11
C PRO A 29 -13.93 -21.24 12.35
N TYR A 30 -15.17 -20.77 12.14
CA TYR A 30 -16.40 -21.52 12.40
C TYR A 30 -16.90 -22.27 11.16
N CYS A 31 -17.27 -21.55 10.09
CA CYS A 31 -17.78 -22.18 8.86
C CYS A 31 -16.70 -22.49 7.81
N ARG A 32 -15.43 -22.12 8.07
CA ARG A 32 -14.28 -22.35 7.18
C ARG A 32 -14.35 -21.68 5.82
N VAL A 33 -15.34 -20.83 5.56
CA VAL A 33 -15.37 -20.00 4.35
C VAL A 33 -14.13 -19.11 4.31
N ARG A 34 -13.56 -19.01 3.11
CA ARG A 34 -12.49 -18.08 2.81
C ARG A 34 -13.04 -16.97 1.93
N LEU A 35 -12.93 -15.74 2.39
CA LEU A 35 -13.52 -14.57 1.74
C LEU A 35 -12.47 -13.48 1.58
N TYR A 36 -12.50 -12.86 0.42
CA TYR A 36 -11.71 -11.68 0.11
C TYR A 36 -12.52 -10.41 0.37
N LEU A 37 -11.92 -9.42 1.03
CA LEU A 37 -12.46 -8.08 1.25
C LEU A 37 -11.95 -7.16 0.13
N ALA A 38 -12.79 -6.91 -0.86
CA ALA A 38 -12.53 -5.89 -1.87
C ALA A 38 -13.14 -4.57 -1.44
N TRP A 39 -12.44 -3.46 -1.65
CA TRP A 39 -12.95 -2.12 -1.38
C TRP A 39 -12.42 -1.12 -2.40
N SER A 40 -13.17 -0.05 -2.63
CA SER A 40 -12.73 1.07 -3.46
C SER A 40 -12.31 2.26 -2.60
N GLY A 41 -11.15 2.86 -2.90
CA GLY A 41 -10.63 3.98 -2.13
C GLY A 41 -10.14 3.57 -0.73
N PRO A 42 -9.98 4.53 0.20
CA PRO A 42 -9.52 4.24 1.55
C PRO A 42 -10.62 3.52 2.34
N CYS A 43 -10.25 2.44 3.03
CA CYS A 43 -11.20 1.76 3.89
C CYS A 43 -11.59 2.64 5.08
N ARG A 44 -12.87 2.62 5.45
CA ARG A 44 -13.41 3.49 6.51
C ARG A 44 -13.72 2.67 7.75
N TYR A 45 -13.16 3.12 8.87
CA TYR A 45 -13.35 2.53 10.18
C TYR A 45 -13.82 3.56 11.18
N TYR A 46 -14.45 3.13 12.26
CA TYR A 46 -14.70 3.97 13.41
C TYR A 46 -14.23 3.29 14.70
N LEU A 47 -13.86 4.11 15.68
CA LEU A 47 -13.66 3.67 17.05
C LEU A 47 -15.04 3.56 17.71
N PRO A 48 -15.40 2.40 18.29
CA PRO A 48 -16.70 2.28 18.94
C PRO A 48 -16.78 3.22 20.16
N PRO A 49 -17.92 3.89 20.38
CA PRO A 49 -18.15 4.67 21.60
C PRO A 49 -18.22 3.73 22.82
N ALA A 50 -18.05 4.29 24.02
CA ALA A 50 -18.30 3.59 25.26
C ALA A 50 -19.79 3.21 25.37
N GLU A 51 -20.07 2.08 26.03
CA GLU A 51 -21.45 1.59 26.22
C GLU A 51 -22.35 2.68 26.81
N GLY A 52 -23.56 2.83 26.25
CA GLY A 52 -24.52 3.86 26.67
C GLY A 52 -24.24 5.28 26.15
N SER A 53 -23.31 5.44 25.21
CA SER A 53 -22.98 6.74 24.57
C SER A 53 -23.53 6.88 23.16
N ASP A 54 -24.57 6.13 22.78
CA ASP A 54 -25.03 6.02 21.39
C ASP A 54 -25.85 7.22 20.89
N ASP A 55 -26.30 8.09 21.80
CA ASP A 55 -27.09 9.27 21.46
C ASP A 55 -26.23 10.47 21.04
N ASP A 56 -26.65 11.13 19.95
CA ASP A 56 -26.10 12.38 19.41
C ASP A 56 -24.57 12.37 19.17
N LEU A 57 -24.12 11.32 18.49
CA LEU A 57 -22.72 11.12 18.11
C LEU A 57 -22.33 11.91 16.85
N LEU A 58 -21.14 12.52 16.93
CA LEU A 58 -20.42 13.13 15.84
C LEU A 58 -19.07 12.42 15.64
N TYR A 59 -18.84 11.93 14.43
CA TYR A 59 -17.67 11.17 14.05
C TYR A 59 -16.67 12.06 13.31
N VAL A 60 -15.47 12.21 13.88
CA VAL A 60 -14.42 13.09 13.34
C VAL A 60 -13.36 12.27 12.61
N PRO A 61 -13.07 12.57 11.32
CA PRO A 61 -12.16 11.76 10.51
C PRO A 61 -10.68 12.04 10.79
N TYR A 62 -9.91 10.97 10.78
CA TYR A 62 -8.46 10.94 10.83
C TYR A 62 -7.93 9.99 9.76
N TRP A 63 -7.01 10.45 8.94
CA TRP A 63 -6.23 9.57 8.07
C TRP A 63 -5.30 8.70 8.89
N ARG A 64 -5.19 7.41 8.59
CA ARG A 64 -3.99 6.61 8.83
C ARG A 64 -3.11 6.73 7.60
N ALA A 65 -1.90 7.22 7.78
CA ALA A 65 -0.88 7.27 6.75
C ALA A 65 0.23 6.30 7.14
N LYS A 66 0.30 5.15 6.46
CA LYS A 66 1.29 4.11 6.71
C LYS A 66 1.97 3.73 5.39
N GLY A 67 3.29 3.90 5.27
CA GLY A 67 4.00 3.63 4.01
C GLY A 67 5.40 4.21 3.95
N MET A 68 6.03 4.14 2.78
CA MET A 68 7.39 4.60 2.54
C MET A 68 7.40 6.06 2.08
N LEU A 69 8.17 6.88 2.76
CA LEU A 69 8.33 8.29 2.46
C LEU A 69 9.71 8.55 1.84
N PHE A 70 9.70 9.09 0.64
CA PHE A 70 10.89 9.51 -0.08
C PHE A 70 10.89 11.02 -0.27
N SER A 71 12.03 11.65 -0.03
CA SER A 71 12.20 13.07 -0.32
C SER A 71 13.55 13.38 -0.90
N THR A 72 13.65 14.48 -1.64
CA THR A 72 14.92 14.97 -2.16
C THR A 72 15.29 16.32 -1.57
N ARG A 73 16.59 16.49 -1.36
CA ARG A 73 17.19 17.75 -0.94
C ARG A 73 18.54 17.89 -1.64
N GLY A 74 18.65 18.86 -2.55
CA GLY A 74 19.78 18.94 -3.46
C GLY A 74 19.87 17.64 -4.27
N THR A 75 20.98 16.91 -4.18
CA THR A 75 21.20 15.62 -4.87
C THR A 75 21.10 14.40 -3.94
N GLN A 76 20.55 14.59 -2.73
CA GLN A 76 20.36 13.53 -1.74
C GLN A 76 18.90 13.06 -1.72
N VAL A 77 18.73 11.75 -1.58
CA VAL A 77 17.41 11.11 -1.41
C VAL A 77 17.29 10.64 0.05
N SER A 78 16.37 11.23 0.81
CA SER A 78 15.96 10.75 2.12
C SER A 78 14.91 9.66 2.00
N LYS A 79 14.95 8.69 2.91
CA LYS A 79 14.08 7.51 2.90
C LYS A 79 13.63 7.25 4.33
N ARG A 80 12.32 7.22 4.58
CA ARG A 80 11.74 7.06 5.90
C ARG A 80 10.50 6.18 5.83
N LEU A 81 10.17 5.56 6.95
CA LEU A 81 8.88 4.92 7.15
C LEU A 81 7.96 5.93 7.83
N LEU A 82 6.71 6.01 7.38
CA LEU A 82 5.64 6.75 8.03
C LEU A 82 4.61 5.73 8.53
N ASP A 83 4.21 5.84 9.79
CA ASP A 83 3.02 5.19 10.34
C ASP A 83 2.46 6.13 11.40
N THR A 84 1.40 6.85 11.04
CA THR A 84 0.80 7.84 11.93
C THR A 84 -0.66 8.12 11.56
N SER A 85 -1.41 8.66 12.51
CA SER A 85 -2.73 9.22 12.24
C SER A 85 -2.67 10.74 12.13
N ILE A 86 -3.43 11.31 11.18
CA ILE A 86 -3.46 12.74 10.90
C ILE A 86 -4.93 13.17 10.83
N ARG A 87 -5.31 14.18 11.61
CA ARG A 87 -6.67 14.73 11.54
C ARG A 87 -7.00 15.20 10.12
N ALA A 88 -8.16 14.78 9.62
CA ALA A 88 -8.61 15.03 8.25
C ALA A 88 -9.70 16.12 8.15
N ALA A 89 -10.22 16.58 9.30
CA ALA A 89 -11.19 17.67 9.39
C ALA A 89 -10.59 18.95 10.02
N GLU A 90 -11.10 20.10 9.59
CA GLU A 90 -10.79 21.44 10.09
C GLU A 90 -11.54 21.76 11.40
N VAL A 91 -11.20 21.02 12.45
CA VAL A 91 -11.78 21.23 13.80
C VAL A 91 -10.70 21.67 14.79
N SER A 92 -11.05 22.58 15.70
CA SER A 92 -10.18 22.96 16.82
C SER A 92 -10.42 22.08 18.04
N GLY A 93 -9.56 22.14 19.05
CA GLY A 93 -9.78 21.44 20.33
C GLY A 93 -9.53 19.93 20.34
N LEU A 94 -9.46 19.27 19.17
CA LEU A 94 -9.06 17.87 19.04
C LEU A 94 -7.56 17.69 18.80
N PRO A 95 -6.96 16.55 19.20
CA PRO A 95 -5.56 16.27 18.94
C PRO A 95 -5.28 16.12 17.43
N LYS A 96 -4.03 16.36 17.03
CA LYS A 96 -3.59 16.25 15.63
C LYS A 96 -3.49 14.80 15.14
N SER A 97 -3.39 13.84 16.07
CA SER A 97 -3.37 12.39 15.82
C SER A 97 -4.22 11.67 16.87
N LEU A 98 -4.57 10.41 16.61
CA LEU A 98 -5.30 9.53 17.53
C LEU A 98 -4.39 8.90 18.61
N GLY A 99 -3.09 9.20 18.59
CA GLY A 99 -2.11 8.61 19.49
C GLY A 99 -2.13 7.07 19.42
N PHE A 100 -2.22 6.42 20.59
CA PHE A 100 -2.24 4.96 20.72
C PHE A 100 -3.65 4.35 20.71
N ARG A 101 -4.73 5.15 20.63
CA ARG A 101 -6.11 4.65 20.75
C ARG A 101 -6.44 3.50 19.79
N PRO A 102 -6.07 3.56 18.48
CA PRO A 102 -6.35 2.46 17.56
C PRO A 102 -5.54 1.18 17.83
N GLN A 103 -4.52 1.23 18.68
CA GLN A 103 -3.77 0.06 19.12
C GLN A 103 -4.41 -0.61 20.34
N SER A 104 -5.15 0.16 21.16
CA SER A 104 -5.83 -0.33 22.36
C SER A 104 -7.26 -0.78 22.10
N LEU A 105 -7.95 -0.17 21.14
CA LEU A 105 -9.36 -0.41 20.82
C LEU A 105 -9.51 -1.16 19.49
N SER A 106 -10.53 -2.01 19.40
CA SER A 106 -10.86 -2.69 18.14
C SER A 106 -11.74 -1.76 17.29
N LEU A 107 -11.29 -1.53 16.07
CA LEU A 107 -12.01 -0.77 15.05
C LEU A 107 -13.21 -1.57 14.53
N ARG A 108 -14.20 -0.86 13.97
CA ARG A 108 -15.31 -1.45 13.21
C ARG A 108 -15.45 -0.76 11.86
N PHE A 109 -15.96 -1.46 10.86
CA PHE A 109 -16.24 -0.86 9.56
C PHE A 109 -17.34 0.18 9.68
N VAL A 110 -17.20 1.29 8.96
CA VAL A 110 -18.31 2.23 8.78
C VAL A 110 -19.29 1.61 7.79
N THR A 111 -20.55 1.47 8.20
CA THR A 111 -21.64 0.96 7.37
C THR A 111 -22.83 1.93 7.45
N PRO A 112 -23.77 1.88 6.48
CA PRO A 112 -24.93 2.77 6.47
C PRO A 112 -25.80 2.70 7.73
N GLU A 113 -25.76 1.58 8.46
CA GLU A 113 -26.51 1.35 9.69
C GLU A 113 -25.89 1.99 10.93
N VAL A 114 -24.67 2.53 10.85
CA VAL A 114 -24.00 3.16 11.99
C VAL A 114 -24.71 4.48 12.34
N PRO A 115 -25.31 4.61 13.53
CA PRO A 115 -26.02 5.82 13.92
C PRO A 115 -25.04 6.97 14.17
N GLY A 116 -25.47 8.20 13.89
CA GLY A 116 -24.70 9.42 14.16
C GLY A 116 -24.42 10.26 12.91
N ARG A 117 -23.66 11.33 13.10
CA ARG A 117 -23.24 12.27 12.06
C ARG A 117 -21.76 12.14 11.79
N PHE A 118 -21.35 12.29 10.54
CA PHE A 118 -19.96 12.15 10.14
C PHE A 118 -19.49 13.47 9.55
N LEU A 119 -18.34 13.95 10.03
CA LEU A 119 -17.69 15.10 9.41
C LEU A 119 -17.07 14.68 8.08
N ALA A 120 -17.19 15.56 7.09
CA ALA A 120 -16.49 15.42 5.83
C ALA A 120 -14.96 15.43 6.02
N VAL A 121 -14.25 14.85 5.06
CA VAL A 121 -12.80 14.99 4.96
C VAL A 121 -12.51 16.31 4.25
N ASP A 122 -12.00 17.28 4.99
CA ASP A 122 -11.68 18.60 4.46
C ASP A 122 -10.30 18.62 3.77
N THR A 123 -9.34 17.83 4.29
CA THR A 123 -7.98 17.78 3.76
C THR A 123 -7.64 16.40 3.17
N PRO A 124 -7.33 16.30 1.87
CA PRO A 124 -6.87 15.06 1.25
C PRO A 124 -5.57 14.53 1.88
N LEU A 125 -5.40 13.21 1.91
CA LEU A 125 -4.23 12.53 2.50
C LEU A 125 -2.89 13.13 2.04
N LYS A 126 -2.72 13.30 0.72
CA LYS A 126 -1.49 13.82 0.12
C LYS A 126 -1.11 15.18 0.70
N THR A 127 -2.08 16.07 0.84
CA THR A 127 -1.91 17.40 1.45
C THR A 127 -1.60 17.28 2.95
N SER A 128 -2.28 16.39 3.67
CA SER A 128 -2.03 16.12 5.09
C SER A 128 -0.60 15.61 5.34
N VAL A 129 -0.11 14.68 4.51
CA VAL A 129 1.26 14.15 4.57
C VAL A 129 2.28 15.23 4.25
N GLN A 130 2.05 16.05 3.21
CA GLN A 130 2.92 17.18 2.87
C GLN A 130 3.02 18.20 4.00
N ALA A 131 1.89 18.57 4.62
CA ALA A 131 1.87 19.49 5.76
C ALA A 131 2.61 18.91 6.98
N LEU A 132 2.46 17.61 7.25
CA LEU A 132 3.21 16.92 8.31
C LEU A 132 4.72 16.96 8.05
N GLN A 133 5.14 16.74 6.80
CA GLN A 133 6.54 16.82 6.40
C GLN A 133 7.10 18.23 6.57
N GLN A 134 6.40 19.26 6.07
CA GLN A 134 6.84 20.65 6.19
C GLN A 134 7.03 21.07 7.64
N ARG A 135 6.13 20.68 8.55
CA ARG A 135 6.28 20.95 9.99
C ARG A 135 7.51 20.29 10.60
N ARG A 136 7.81 19.05 10.20
CA ARG A 136 9.03 18.35 10.65
C ARG A 136 10.30 18.99 10.09
N LEU A 137 10.22 19.60 8.91
CA LEU A 137 11.34 20.33 8.31
C LEU A 137 11.54 21.72 8.89
N ALA A 138 10.49 22.44 9.26
CA ALA A 138 10.62 23.77 9.89
C ALA A 138 11.47 23.73 11.17
N ALA A 139 11.68 22.53 11.74
CA ALA A 139 12.63 22.26 12.82
C ALA A 139 14.09 22.08 12.35
N GLY A 140 14.42 22.30 11.07
CA GLY A 140 15.77 22.21 10.49
C GLY A 140 15.97 23.16 9.30
N PRO A 141 17.22 23.51 8.94
CA PRO A 141 17.46 24.42 7.82
C PRO A 141 17.21 23.72 6.48
N GLY A 142 16.50 24.36 5.53
CA GLY A 142 16.43 24.00 4.09
C GLY A 142 15.05 23.63 3.53
N THR A 143 14.79 23.96 2.26
CA THR A 143 13.59 23.59 1.48
C THR A 143 13.74 22.20 0.85
N MET A 144 12.64 21.43 0.75
CA MET A 144 12.61 20.15 0.02
C MET A 144 12.24 20.38 -1.45
N ASP A 145 12.93 19.69 -2.36
CA ASP A 145 12.76 19.87 -3.81
C ASP A 145 11.68 18.95 -4.39
N PHE A 146 11.53 17.74 -3.84
CA PHE A 146 10.51 16.77 -4.23
C PHE A 146 10.16 15.81 -3.08
N ASN A 147 8.90 15.36 -3.03
CA ASN A 147 8.39 14.39 -2.05
C ASN A 147 7.49 13.35 -2.73
N SER A 148 7.63 12.09 -2.35
CA SER A 148 6.75 10.99 -2.77
C SER A 148 6.46 10.07 -1.58
N PHE A 149 5.22 9.62 -1.49
CA PHE A 149 4.74 8.68 -0.48
C PHE A 149 4.24 7.45 -1.25
N VAL A 150 4.85 6.29 -1.00
CA VAL A 150 4.72 5.07 -1.80
C VAL A 150 4.49 3.88 -0.88
N GLY A 151 3.69 2.92 -1.30
CA GLY A 151 3.33 1.80 -0.42
C GLY A 151 2.40 2.27 0.71
N GLU A 152 1.64 3.34 0.48
CA GLU A 152 0.60 3.83 1.35
C GLU A 152 -0.52 2.79 1.53
N GLU A 153 -0.68 2.38 2.78
CA GLU A 153 -1.95 1.89 3.28
C GLU A 153 -2.68 3.10 3.86
N CYS A 154 -3.75 3.52 3.18
CA CYS A 154 -4.58 4.60 3.63
C CYS A 154 -5.93 4.07 4.11
N SER A 155 -6.20 4.38 5.38
CA SER A 155 -7.50 4.15 6.00
C SER A 155 -8.00 5.42 6.65
N LEU A 156 -9.32 5.59 6.66
CA LEU A 156 -9.97 6.69 7.34
C LEU A 156 -10.56 6.17 8.64
N ILE A 157 -10.10 6.67 9.78
CA ILE A 157 -10.67 6.34 11.09
C ILE A 157 -11.50 7.51 11.60
N TYR A 158 -12.71 7.21 12.00
CA TYR A 158 -13.58 8.14 12.68
C TYR A 158 -13.51 7.93 14.20
N THR A 159 -13.20 9.00 14.93
CA THR A 159 -13.29 9.01 16.41
C THR A 159 -14.65 9.59 16.82
N PRO A 160 -15.38 8.93 17.72
CA PRO A 160 -16.70 9.38 18.15
C PRO A 160 -16.57 10.49 19.20
N VAL A 161 -17.39 11.51 19.05
CA VAL A 161 -17.56 12.63 19.98
C VAL A 161 -19.05 12.77 20.27
N LYS A 162 -19.41 12.83 21.55
CA LYS A 162 -20.80 13.00 21.98
C LYS A 162 -21.13 14.49 22.15
N ARG A 163 -22.23 14.93 21.55
CA ARG A 163 -22.77 16.29 21.79
C ARG A 163 -23.64 16.29 23.05
N VAL A 164 -23.45 17.30 23.91
CA VAL A 164 -24.12 17.44 25.21
C VAL A 164 -24.77 18.85 25.30
N GLY A 165 -25.79 19.06 24.47
CA GLY A 165 -26.42 20.37 24.22
C GLY A 165 -25.76 21.13 23.06
N ASP A 166 -26.09 22.41 22.88
CA ASP A 166 -25.82 23.11 21.62
C ASP A 166 -24.33 23.28 21.28
N HIS A 167 -23.45 23.44 22.28
CA HIS A 167 -22.02 23.74 22.07
C HIS A 167 -21.06 23.01 23.01
N ARG A 168 -21.50 21.93 23.66
CA ARG A 168 -20.61 21.13 24.52
C ARG A 168 -20.41 19.77 23.92
N PHE A 169 -19.16 19.34 23.93
CA PHE A 169 -18.77 18.04 23.40
C PHE A 169 -18.01 17.26 24.46
N ARG A 170 -18.18 15.94 24.44
CA ARG A 170 -17.41 15.00 25.23
C ARG A 170 -16.82 13.94 24.32
N ASP A 171 -15.64 13.47 24.68
CA ASP A 171 -15.07 12.30 24.04
C ASP A 171 -15.97 11.09 24.35
N ALA A 172 -16.47 10.42 23.31
CA ALA A 172 -17.38 9.29 23.51
C ALA A 172 -16.65 7.99 23.87
N ILE A 173 -15.31 8.00 23.94
CA ILE A 173 -14.50 6.85 24.35
C ILE A 173 -14.17 6.90 25.85
N ASP A 174 -13.65 8.04 26.33
CA ASP A 174 -13.18 8.20 27.72
C ASP A 174 -13.99 9.21 28.56
N GLY A 175 -15.01 9.83 27.97
CA GLY A 175 -15.94 10.75 28.66
C GLY A 175 -15.36 12.14 28.94
N ARG A 176 -14.12 12.42 28.54
CA ARG A 176 -13.47 13.72 28.79
C ARG A 176 -14.21 14.86 28.10
N GLU A 177 -14.39 15.98 28.81
CA GLU A 177 -14.95 17.19 28.20
C GLU A 177 -13.99 17.81 27.17
N LEU A 178 -14.55 18.12 26.01
CA LEU A 178 -13.86 18.76 24.87
C LEU A 178 -14.31 20.22 24.79
N SER A 179 -14.03 20.98 25.85
CA SER A 179 -14.49 22.38 26.01
C SER A 179 -13.96 23.35 24.95
N SER A 180 -12.87 23.01 24.26
CA SER A 180 -12.26 23.82 23.20
C SER A 180 -12.60 23.32 21.78
N LEU A 181 -13.47 22.31 21.65
CA LEU A 181 -13.89 21.80 20.36
C LEU A 181 -14.82 22.81 19.69
N ILE A 182 -14.34 23.37 18.58
CA ILE A 182 -15.13 24.21 17.69
C ILE A 182 -15.27 23.44 16.38
N VAL A 183 -16.52 23.18 16.03
CA VAL A 183 -16.95 22.58 14.77
C VAL A 183 -17.55 23.74 13.95
N ALA A 184 -16.69 24.61 13.42
CA ALA A 184 -17.10 25.78 12.65
C ALA A 184 -16.83 25.52 11.16
N GLY A 185 -17.87 25.62 10.33
CA GLY A 185 -17.73 25.54 8.87
C GLY A 185 -17.49 24.14 8.28
N SER A 186 -17.52 23.08 9.09
CA SER A 186 -17.45 21.71 8.60
C SER A 186 -18.84 21.20 8.22
N ASP A 187 -18.99 20.65 7.01
CA ASP A 187 -20.21 19.96 6.59
C ASP A 187 -20.47 18.75 7.50
N GLU A 188 -21.42 18.89 8.43
CA GLU A 188 -21.98 17.77 9.17
C GLU A 188 -22.95 17.02 8.27
N ARG A 189 -22.58 15.80 7.88
CA ARG A 189 -23.41 14.98 6.99
C ARG A 189 -24.09 13.89 7.81
N SER A 190 -25.42 13.85 7.76
CA SER A 190 -26.19 12.70 8.22
C SER A 190 -25.86 11.53 7.29
N HIS A 191 -25.58 10.35 7.87
CA HIS A 191 -25.00 9.22 7.15
C HIS A 191 -25.83 8.72 5.95
N GLY A 192 -27.12 9.07 5.88
CA GLY A 192 -28.10 8.54 4.93
C GLY A 192 -28.18 9.20 3.55
N HIS A 193 -27.33 10.16 3.17
CA HIS A 193 -27.51 10.88 1.90
C HIS A 193 -26.34 10.91 0.91
N GLU A 194 -25.13 10.44 1.24
CA GLU A 194 -23.97 10.60 0.33
C GLU A 194 -22.95 9.46 0.31
N TYR A 195 -23.08 8.46 1.17
CA TYR A 195 -22.16 7.32 1.19
C TYR A 195 -22.89 6.09 0.66
N ASP A 196 -22.84 5.92 -0.66
CA ASP A 196 -23.43 4.80 -1.40
C ASP A 196 -22.96 3.45 -0.82
N ASP A 197 -23.84 2.45 -0.89
CA ASP A 197 -23.80 1.11 -0.25
C ASP A 197 -22.55 0.26 -0.57
N SER A 198 -21.62 0.77 -1.37
CA SER A 198 -20.58 0.00 -2.07
C SER A 198 -19.15 0.28 -1.57
N THR A 199 -18.91 0.50 -0.27
CA THR A 199 -17.53 0.79 0.19
C THR A 199 -16.65 -0.47 0.16
N PHE A 200 -17.21 -1.65 0.45
CA PHE A 200 -16.50 -2.92 0.36
C PHE A 200 -17.44 -4.10 0.09
N SER A 201 -16.91 -5.19 -0.47
CA SER A 201 -17.64 -6.41 -0.83
C SER A 201 -16.85 -7.65 -0.45
N PHE A 202 -17.55 -8.69 0.01
CA PHE A 202 -16.97 -10.00 0.26
C PHE A 202 -17.06 -10.87 -0.99
N ILE A 203 -15.92 -11.40 -1.43
CA ILE A 203 -15.83 -12.18 -2.65
C ILE A 203 -15.33 -13.59 -2.29
N PRO A 204 -16.06 -14.65 -2.67
CA PRO A 204 -15.59 -16.02 -2.55
C PRO A 204 -14.26 -16.20 -3.29
N THR A 205 -13.31 -16.87 -2.67
CA THR A 205 -11.97 -17.07 -3.24
C THR A 205 -11.93 -18.29 -4.14
N LEU A 206 -12.82 -18.34 -5.13
CA LEU A 206 -12.89 -19.39 -6.15
C LEU A 206 -12.38 -18.86 -7.48
N CYS A 207 -11.54 -19.63 -8.16
CA CYS A 207 -10.93 -19.24 -9.42
C CYS A 207 -12.01 -19.17 -10.53
N PRO A 208 -12.26 -18.00 -11.15
CA PRO A 208 -13.27 -17.88 -12.20
C PRO A 208 -13.00 -18.78 -13.41
N ALA A 209 -11.74 -19.11 -13.71
CA ALA A 209 -11.38 -19.95 -14.84
C ALA A 209 -11.57 -21.47 -14.62
N CYS A 210 -11.48 -21.98 -13.39
CA CYS A 210 -11.45 -23.44 -13.16
C CYS A 210 -12.21 -23.91 -11.91
N GLY A 211 -12.80 -23.00 -11.12
CA GLY A 211 -13.55 -23.31 -9.90
C GLY A 211 -12.71 -23.69 -8.68
N TRP A 212 -11.39 -23.82 -8.81
CA TRP A 212 -10.51 -24.20 -7.69
C TRP A 212 -10.30 -23.06 -6.70
N ASP A 213 -10.00 -23.39 -5.45
CA ASP A 213 -9.66 -22.40 -4.42
C ASP A 213 -8.45 -21.55 -4.79
N LEU A 214 -8.64 -20.23 -4.71
CA LEU A 214 -7.56 -19.26 -4.82
C LEU A 214 -6.80 -19.16 -3.50
N THR A 215 -5.50 -18.90 -3.61
CA THR A 215 -4.54 -18.89 -2.50
C THR A 215 -3.85 -17.54 -2.38
N GLY A 216 -3.45 -17.17 -1.18
CA GLY A 216 -2.86 -15.89 -0.85
C GLY A 216 -2.79 -15.72 0.67
N GLU A 217 -1.91 -14.83 1.11
CA GLU A 217 -1.83 -14.43 2.51
C GLU A 217 -2.92 -13.40 2.85
N ARG A 218 -3.13 -13.11 4.15
CA ARG A 218 -4.17 -12.18 4.62
C ARG A 218 -4.10 -10.80 3.97
N ASP A 219 -2.90 -10.29 3.72
CA ASP A 219 -2.58 -8.99 3.15
C ASP A 219 -2.40 -9.00 1.61
N SER A 220 -2.69 -10.12 0.94
CA SER A 220 -2.44 -10.26 -0.50
C SER A 220 -3.44 -9.49 -1.36
N LEU A 221 -2.93 -8.69 -2.30
CA LEU A 221 -3.69 -7.99 -3.33
C LEU A 221 -3.91 -8.83 -4.59
N ALA A 222 -3.10 -9.88 -4.78
CA ALA A 222 -3.26 -10.86 -5.84
C ALA A 222 -3.36 -12.26 -5.24
N LEU A 223 -4.38 -13.00 -5.66
CA LEU A 223 -4.58 -14.40 -5.31
C LEU A 223 -4.11 -15.29 -6.45
N LEU A 224 -3.53 -16.42 -6.12
CA LEU A 224 -2.94 -17.36 -7.08
C LEU A 224 -3.77 -18.65 -7.12
N CYS A 225 -4.01 -19.16 -8.32
CA CYS A 225 -4.64 -20.46 -8.52
C CYS A 225 -3.57 -21.55 -8.68
N PRO A 226 -3.44 -22.49 -7.73
CA PRO A 226 -2.47 -23.59 -7.87
C PRO A 226 -2.88 -24.61 -8.94
N ASN A 227 -4.15 -24.65 -9.36
CA ASN A 227 -4.65 -25.60 -10.34
C ASN A 227 -4.39 -25.16 -11.79
N CYS A 228 -4.91 -24.01 -12.21
CA CYS A 228 -4.73 -23.50 -13.57
C CYS A 228 -3.60 -22.46 -13.72
N HIS A 229 -2.83 -22.23 -12.65
CA HIS A 229 -1.64 -21.37 -12.65
C HIS A 229 -1.88 -19.91 -13.10
N THR A 230 -3.07 -19.39 -12.76
CA THR A 230 -3.47 -18.00 -13.02
C THR A 230 -3.40 -17.15 -11.75
N ALA A 231 -3.40 -15.83 -11.91
CA ALA A 231 -3.48 -14.87 -10.81
C ALA A 231 -4.69 -13.95 -10.98
N TRP A 232 -5.29 -13.54 -9.86
CA TRP A 232 -6.52 -12.77 -9.81
C TRP A 232 -6.41 -11.67 -8.76
N SER A 233 -6.82 -10.44 -9.09
CA SER A 233 -7.01 -9.37 -8.13
C SER A 233 -8.51 -9.18 -7.90
N ALA A 234 -8.88 -8.68 -6.74
CA ALA A 234 -10.27 -8.41 -6.43
C ALA A 234 -10.62 -6.95 -6.69
N SER A 235 -11.84 -6.72 -7.13
CA SER A 235 -12.48 -5.41 -7.27
C SER A 235 -13.89 -5.50 -6.72
N LEU A 236 -14.58 -4.37 -6.54
CA LEU A 236 -16.00 -4.38 -6.17
C LEU A 236 -16.88 -5.18 -7.16
N ASN A 237 -16.42 -5.33 -8.41
CA ASN A 237 -17.11 -6.08 -9.46
C ASN A 237 -16.69 -7.57 -9.51
N GLY A 238 -15.98 -8.08 -8.50
CA GLY A 238 -15.47 -9.45 -8.47
C GLY A 238 -13.99 -9.56 -8.85
N LEU A 239 -13.57 -10.80 -9.16
CA LEU A 239 -12.18 -11.14 -9.46
C LEU A 239 -11.82 -10.81 -10.90
N GLN A 240 -10.70 -10.11 -11.09
CA GLN A 240 -10.15 -9.70 -12.38
C GLN A 240 -8.82 -10.41 -12.63
N PRO A 241 -8.53 -10.85 -13.87
CA PRO A 241 -7.29 -11.54 -14.17
C PRO A 241 -6.09 -10.59 -14.06
N VAL A 242 -5.00 -11.07 -13.48
CA VAL A 242 -3.72 -10.36 -13.40
C VAL A 242 -2.76 -11.00 -14.40
N ASN A 243 -2.14 -10.18 -15.23
CA ASN A 243 -1.10 -10.65 -16.15
C ASN A 243 0.15 -11.03 -15.36
N THR A 244 0.41 -12.33 -15.26
CA THR A 244 1.46 -12.88 -14.40
C THR A 244 2.46 -13.72 -15.19
N MET A 245 3.74 -13.62 -14.80
CA MET A 245 4.81 -14.53 -15.25
C MET A 245 5.54 -15.10 -14.04
N VAL A 246 5.82 -16.39 -14.08
CA VAL A 246 6.56 -17.09 -13.03
C VAL A 246 7.80 -17.73 -13.63
N PHE A 247 8.96 -17.35 -13.11
CA PHE A 247 10.24 -17.89 -13.54
C PHE A 247 10.60 -19.12 -12.70
N PRO A 248 11.05 -20.21 -13.35
CA PRO A 248 11.48 -21.41 -12.63
C PRO A 248 12.78 -21.14 -11.89
N ALA A 249 12.94 -21.77 -10.74
CA ALA A 249 14.26 -21.87 -10.11
C ALA A 249 15.15 -22.83 -10.91
N ASP A 250 16.46 -22.64 -10.81
CA ASP A 250 17.41 -23.65 -11.29
C ASP A 250 17.20 -24.95 -10.50
N ASN A 251 17.40 -26.10 -11.14
CA ASN A 251 17.24 -27.44 -10.54
C ASN A 251 18.36 -27.78 -9.53
N THR A 252 18.56 -26.95 -8.50
CA THR A 252 19.61 -27.15 -7.49
C THR A 252 19.12 -27.88 -6.24
N GLY A 253 17.82 -28.18 -6.13
CA GLY A 253 17.23 -28.86 -4.96
C GLY A 253 17.13 -28.00 -3.69
N GLU A 254 17.60 -26.75 -3.74
CA GLU A 254 17.47 -25.79 -2.64
C GLU A 254 16.04 -25.28 -2.52
N PRO A 255 15.54 -24.99 -1.30
CA PRO A 255 14.24 -24.36 -1.12
C PRO A 255 14.24 -22.95 -1.72
N VAL A 256 13.16 -22.59 -2.40
CA VAL A 256 13.02 -21.32 -3.14
C VAL A 256 11.83 -20.53 -2.62
N LEU A 257 12.00 -19.22 -2.56
CA LEU A 257 10.93 -18.26 -2.39
C LEU A 257 10.70 -17.49 -3.70
N GLN A 258 9.48 -17.53 -4.21
CA GLN A 258 9.05 -16.76 -5.36
C GLN A 258 8.69 -15.33 -4.92
N VAL A 259 9.53 -14.36 -5.28
CA VAL A 259 9.40 -12.97 -4.85
C VAL A 259 8.78 -12.13 -5.97
N PRO A 260 7.69 -11.38 -5.71
CA PRO A 260 6.97 -10.67 -6.76
C PRO A 260 7.53 -9.28 -7.05
N PHE A 261 7.56 -8.92 -8.32
CA PHE A 261 7.93 -7.62 -8.85
C PHE A 261 6.91 -7.18 -9.89
N TRP A 262 6.59 -5.90 -9.92
CA TRP A 262 5.96 -5.28 -11.07
C TRP A 262 7.02 -4.97 -12.11
N ARG A 263 6.83 -5.51 -13.32
CA ARG A 263 7.54 -5.08 -14.52
C ARG A 263 6.66 -4.08 -15.25
N LEU A 264 7.11 -2.82 -15.28
CA LEU A 264 6.37 -1.68 -15.78
C LEU A 264 7.00 -1.19 -17.08
N ARG A 265 6.17 -0.97 -18.10
CA ARG A 265 6.53 -0.17 -19.27
C ARG A 265 5.83 1.18 -19.15
N VAL A 266 6.62 2.25 -19.17
CA VAL A 266 6.12 3.61 -18.95
C VAL A 266 6.68 4.54 -20.01
N ASP A 267 5.88 5.53 -20.38
CA ASP A 267 6.36 6.70 -21.10
C ASP A 267 6.71 7.79 -20.08
N ILE A 268 7.83 8.48 -20.29
CA ILE A 268 8.36 9.48 -19.38
C ILE A 268 8.43 10.82 -20.10
N ASP A 269 7.55 11.74 -19.72
CA ASP A 269 7.63 13.11 -20.23
C ASP A 269 8.78 13.85 -19.52
N GLY A 270 9.66 14.44 -20.32
CA GLY A 270 10.85 15.16 -19.83
C GLY A 270 12.13 14.32 -19.77
N LEU A 271 12.08 13.04 -20.18
CA LEU A 271 13.27 12.20 -20.31
C LEU A 271 13.13 11.15 -21.42
N GLU A 272 14.07 11.15 -22.36
CA GLU A 272 14.10 10.20 -23.46
C GLU A 272 14.69 8.86 -22.99
N ILE A 273 13.82 7.95 -22.54
CA ILE A 273 14.11 6.53 -22.29
C ILE A 273 13.04 5.71 -23.00
N HIS A 274 13.31 5.29 -24.24
CA HIS A 274 12.40 4.44 -25.01
C HIS A 274 12.90 2.99 -25.07
N SER A 275 14.23 2.83 -25.12
CA SER A 275 14.89 1.54 -25.19
C SER A 275 15.71 1.23 -23.95
N TYR A 276 16.06 -0.04 -23.79
CA TYR A 276 16.99 -0.45 -22.75
C TYR A 276 18.40 0.17 -22.96
N ALA A 277 18.81 0.40 -24.21
CA ALA A 277 20.03 1.14 -24.51
C ALA A 277 19.98 2.58 -23.96
N ASP A 278 18.85 3.28 -24.09
CA ASP A 278 18.68 4.63 -23.55
C ASP A 278 18.80 4.64 -22.02
N LEU A 279 18.19 3.66 -21.34
CA LEU A 279 18.32 3.51 -19.90
C LEU A 279 19.80 3.32 -19.50
N VAL A 280 20.54 2.48 -20.21
CA VAL A 280 21.97 2.23 -19.96
C VAL A 280 22.80 3.50 -20.13
N ARG A 281 22.53 4.29 -21.17
CA ARG A 281 23.20 5.58 -21.41
C ARG A 281 22.87 6.61 -20.32
N GLN A 282 21.59 6.80 -20.01
CA GLN A 282 21.14 7.78 -19.01
C GLN A 282 21.63 7.44 -17.60
N ALA A 283 21.72 6.15 -17.26
CA ALA A 283 22.25 5.70 -15.97
C ALA A 283 23.78 5.53 -15.96
N ASN A 284 24.47 5.76 -17.10
CA ASN A 284 25.90 5.55 -17.27
C ASN A 284 26.37 4.19 -16.71
N LEU A 285 25.64 3.12 -17.06
CA LEU A 285 25.91 1.79 -16.52
C LEU A 285 27.17 1.20 -17.19
N PRO A 286 28.04 0.50 -16.44
CA PRO A 286 29.23 -0.14 -16.97
C PRO A 286 28.87 -1.44 -17.72
N LYS A 287 28.13 -1.32 -18.82
CA LYS A 287 27.70 -2.42 -19.69
C LYS A 287 28.17 -2.17 -21.11
N MET A 288 28.65 -3.21 -21.78
CA MET A 288 28.94 -3.16 -23.22
C MET A 288 27.61 -3.12 -23.96
N MET A 289 27.38 -2.07 -24.76
CA MET A 289 26.13 -1.92 -25.51
C MET A 289 26.05 -2.96 -26.64
N GLU A 290 24.96 -3.72 -26.66
CA GLU A 290 24.60 -4.59 -27.77
C GLU A 290 23.58 -3.89 -28.69
N SER A 291 23.69 -4.12 -29.99
CA SER A 291 22.78 -3.51 -30.98
C SER A 291 21.32 -3.96 -30.83
N SER A 292 21.09 -5.12 -30.21
CA SER A 292 19.76 -5.65 -29.87
C SER A 292 19.02 -4.73 -28.87
N TRP A 293 19.74 -4.03 -28.00
CA TRP A 293 19.17 -3.24 -26.90
C TRP A 293 18.50 -1.94 -27.37
N GLU A 294 18.82 -1.45 -28.57
CA GLU A 294 18.14 -0.28 -29.17
C GLU A 294 16.67 -0.61 -29.51
N LYS A 295 16.38 -1.88 -29.80
CA LYS A 295 15.02 -2.34 -30.15
C LYS A 295 14.26 -2.91 -28.95
N GLN A 296 14.96 -3.18 -27.85
CA GLN A 296 14.37 -3.70 -26.62
C GLN A 296 13.72 -2.55 -25.84
N PRO A 297 12.42 -2.62 -25.51
CA PRO A 297 11.78 -1.60 -24.69
C PRO A 297 12.43 -1.47 -23.31
N ALA A 298 12.46 -0.26 -22.77
CA ALA A 298 12.84 -0.05 -21.37
C ALA A 298 11.75 -0.57 -20.42
N PHE A 299 12.14 -1.40 -19.46
CA PHE A 299 11.26 -1.84 -18.38
C PHE A 299 11.80 -1.40 -17.03
N PHE A 300 10.92 -0.89 -16.19
CA PHE A 300 11.20 -0.60 -14.79
C PHE A 300 10.66 -1.72 -13.92
N TRP A 301 11.49 -2.19 -13.00
CA TRP A 301 11.15 -3.25 -12.08
C TRP A 301 11.04 -2.68 -10.67
N VAL A 302 9.90 -2.91 -10.04
CA VAL A 302 9.61 -2.43 -8.69
C VAL A 302 9.10 -3.61 -7.88
N PRO A 303 9.55 -3.83 -6.63
CA PRO A 303 8.97 -4.85 -5.76
C PRO A 303 7.44 -4.72 -5.74
N ALA A 304 6.68 -5.81 -5.83
CA ALA A 304 5.22 -5.78 -5.73
C ALA A 304 4.74 -5.89 -4.27
N PHE A 305 5.61 -5.53 -3.33
CA PHE A 305 5.42 -5.69 -1.90
C PHE A 305 6.14 -4.58 -1.14
N LYS A 306 5.63 -4.30 0.06
CA LYS A 306 6.18 -3.31 0.98
C LYS A 306 7.39 -3.89 1.74
N ILE A 307 8.43 -3.08 1.86
CA ILE A 307 9.65 -3.41 2.60
C ILE A 307 10.35 -2.12 3.03
N GLN A 308 11.38 -2.23 3.87
CA GLN A 308 12.18 -1.10 4.32
C GLN A 308 12.65 -0.23 3.13
N PRO A 309 12.46 1.11 3.16
CA PRO A 309 12.63 2.00 2.00
C PRO A 309 13.99 1.94 1.29
N GLN A 310 15.09 1.72 2.04
CA GLN A 310 16.43 1.59 1.45
C GLN A 310 16.52 0.29 0.63
N LEU A 311 16.02 -0.81 1.17
CA LEU A 311 15.98 -2.11 0.51
C LEU A 311 15.04 -2.11 -0.69
N PHE A 312 13.87 -1.46 -0.57
CA PHE A 312 12.92 -1.26 -1.66
C PHE A 312 13.57 -0.64 -2.89
N LEU A 313 14.24 0.51 -2.74
CA LEU A 313 14.92 1.18 -3.85
C LEU A 313 16.12 0.39 -4.36
N ARG A 314 16.84 -0.32 -3.49
CA ARG A 314 17.96 -1.19 -3.90
C ARG A 314 17.47 -2.31 -4.82
N LEU A 315 16.38 -2.97 -4.43
CA LEU A 315 15.73 -4.01 -5.22
C LEU A 315 15.27 -3.48 -6.57
N ALA A 316 14.51 -2.38 -6.57
CA ALA A 316 13.98 -1.77 -7.77
C ALA A 316 15.11 -1.38 -8.75
N ARG A 317 16.16 -0.72 -8.25
CA ARG A 317 17.33 -0.32 -9.05
C ARG A 317 18.04 -1.54 -9.64
N ASN A 318 18.33 -2.55 -8.83
CA ASN A 318 19.05 -3.73 -9.31
C ASN A 318 18.25 -4.44 -10.41
N MET A 319 16.98 -4.75 -10.15
CA MET A 319 16.13 -5.45 -11.10
C MET A 319 15.93 -4.65 -12.40
N THR A 320 15.76 -3.32 -12.31
CA THR A 320 15.64 -2.42 -13.47
C THR A 320 16.94 -2.37 -14.29
N THR A 321 18.09 -2.42 -13.61
CA THR A 321 19.41 -2.40 -14.25
C THR A 321 19.74 -3.73 -14.93
N MET A 322 19.35 -4.85 -14.33
CA MET A 322 19.72 -6.18 -14.81
C MET A 322 18.72 -6.72 -15.82
N GLN A 323 17.44 -6.41 -15.65
CA GLN A 323 16.31 -6.95 -16.41
C GLN A 323 16.49 -8.45 -16.72
N PRO A 324 16.57 -9.30 -15.68
CA PRO A 324 17.01 -10.67 -15.87
C PRO A 324 16.03 -11.42 -16.79
N GLY A 325 16.59 -12.03 -17.84
CA GLY A 325 15.84 -12.80 -18.84
C GLY A 325 15.41 -14.19 -18.34
N GLY A 326 15.09 -15.04 -19.30
CA GLY A 326 14.65 -16.44 -19.10
C GLY A 326 13.26 -16.69 -19.70
N GLU A 327 12.93 -17.97 -19.87
CA GLU A 327 11.60 -18.38 -20.29
C GLU A 327 10.69 -18.57 -19.06
N PRO A 328 9.51 -17.92 -19.02
CA PRO A 328 8.53 -18.20 -17.99
C PRO A 328 7.95 -19.61 -18.19
N GLY A 329 7.59 -20.27 -17.10
CA GLY A 329 7.04 -21.63 -17.20
C GLY A 329 6.95 -22.40 -15.88
N CYS A 330 7.13 -21.72 -14.74
CA CYS A 330 7.03 -22.38 -13.44
C CYS A 330 5.56 -22.54 -13.02
N ARG A 331 5.25 -23.70 -12.44
CA ARG A 331 3.95 -23.95 -11.83
C ARG A 331 3.81 -23.12 -10.56
N ILE A 332 2.61 -22.60 -10.33
CA ILE A 332 2.28 -21.92 -9.09
C ILE A 332 2.11 -22.97 -7.99
N ASP A 333 3.00 -22.94 -7.00
CA ASP A 333 2.85 -23.55 -5.69
C ASP A 333 2.76 -22.45 -4.64
N ALA A 334 1.53 -22.14 -4.21
CA ALA A 334 1.23 -21.04 -3.32
C ALA A 334 2.09 -20.98 -2.05
N SER A 335 2.56 -22.13 -1.53
CA SER A 335 3.35 -22.21 -0.31
C SER A 335 4.75 -21.56 -0.44
N THR A 336 5.21 -21.35 -1.67
CA THR A 336 6.53 -20.80 -1.98
C THR A 336 6.48 -19.34 -2.42
N PHE A 337 5.29 -18.72 -2.49
CA PHE A 337 5.12 -17.38 -3.07
C PHE A 337 5.01 -16.33 -1.98
N TYR A 338 5.82 -15.28 -2.12
CA TYR A 338 5.73 -14.11 -1.25
C TYR A 338 4.53 -13.25 -1.68
N PRO A 339 3.74 -12.71 -0.73
CA PRO A 339 2.50 -12.01 -1.06
C PRO A 339 2.74 -10.72 -1.82
N VAL A 340 1.77 -10.38 -2.68
CA VAL A 340 1.70 -9.10 -3.36
C VAL A 340 0.98 -8.13 -2.44
N THR A 341 1.69 -7.16 -1.87
CA THR A 341 1.12 -6.20 -0.89
C THR A 341 1.10 -4.76 -1.39
N MET A 342 1.46 -4.54 -2.66
CA MET A 342 1.45 -3.22 -3.29
C MET A 342 0.99 -3.34 -4.75
N PRO A 343 0.00 -2.54 -5.19
CA PRO A 343 -0.51 -2.57 -6.56
C PRO A 343 0.43 -1.85 -7.54
N ALA A 344 0.16 -2.01 -8.84
CA ALA A 344 1.07 -1.59 -9.91
C ALA A 344 1.12 -0.06 -10.11
N ASP A 345 0.00 0.62 -9.92
CA ASP A 345 -0.15 2.07 -9.93
C ASP A 345 0.70 2.70 -8.81
N GLU A 346 0.56 2.20 -7.58
CA GLU A 346 1.36 2.62 -6.45
C GLU A 346 2.86 2.35 -6.67
N ALA A 347 3.21 1.19 -7.21
CA ALA A 347 4.59 0.88 -7.56
C ALA A 347 5.15 1.86 -8.62
N ALA A 348 4.32 2.34 -9.55
CA ALA A 348 4.71 3.32 -10.56
C ALA A 348 5.00 4.71 -9.96
N GLU A 349 4.38 5.08 -8.84
CA GLU A 349 4.68 6.35 -8.13
C GLU A 349 6.12 6.41 -7.60
N SER A 350 6.76 5.25 -7.41
CA SER A 350 8.16 5.15 -6.99
C SER A 350 9.16 5.52 -8.08
N LEU A 351 8.74 5.57 -9.35
CA LEU A 351 9.65 5.69 -10.49
C LEU A 351 10.43 7.00 -10.50
N VAL A 352 9.84 8.12 -10.06
CA VAL A 352 10.54 9.40 -9.93
C VAL A 352 11.79 9.24 -9.05
N ILE A 353 11.63 8.60 -7.89
CA ILE A 353 12.72 8.40 -6.93
C ILE A 353 13.69 7.33 -7.42
N LEU A 354 13.18 6.28 -8.08
CA LEU A 354 14.04 5.27 -8.72
C LEU A 354 14.99 5.93 -9.72
N LEU A 355 14.48 6.77 -10.63
CA LEU A 355 15.28 7.52 -11.58
C LEU A 355 16.28 8.45 -10.89
N ALA A 356 15.89 9.15 -9.82
CA ALA A 356 16.79 9.97 -9.02
C ALA A 356 17.99 9.18 -8.45
N THR A 357 17.80 7.88 -8.18
CA THR A 357 18.88 7.00 -7.69
C THR A 357 19.70 6.32 -8.79
N MET A 358 19.18 6.26 -10.01
CA MET A 358 19.76 5.53 -11.14
C MET A 358 20.48 6.44 -12.14
N ILE A 359 19.90 7.59 -12.49
CA ILE A 359 20.39 8.46 -13.56
C ILE A 359 21.59 9.28 -13.11
N LEU A 360 22.57 9.42 -14.01
CA LEU A 360 23.78 10.21 -13.82
C LEU A 360 23.96 11.18 -15.00
N PRO A 361 24.51 12.40 -14.77
CA PRO A 361 24.92 12.96 -13.49
C PRO A 361 23.72 13.44 -12.66
N ARG A 362 23.81 13.32 -11.32
CA ARG A 362 22.71 13.69 -10.41
C ARG A 362 22.30 15.16 -10.54
N GLN A 363 23.23 16.05 -10.83
CA GLN A 363 22.98 17.47 -11.00
C GLN A 363 22.00 17.76 -12.16
N ARG A 364 21.93 16.87 -13.16
CA ARG A 364 21.02 17.01 -14.31
C ARG A 364 19.62 16.52 -13.99
N ILE A 365 19.49 15.38 -13.32
CA ILE A 365 18.17 14.75 -13.12
C ILE A 365 17.37 15.39 -11.98
N PHE A 366 18.02 15.82 -10.89
CA PHE A 366 17.31 16.33 -9.71
C PHE A 366 16.40 17.54 -9.98
N PRO A 367 16.84 18.56 -10.76
CA PRO A 367 15.97 19.67 -11.16
C PRO A 367 14.76 19.25 -12.01
N LEU A 368 14.85 18.11 -12.72
CA LEU A 368 13.78 17.62 -13.59
C LEU A 368 12.73 16.82 -12.81
N LEU A 369 13.07 16.23 -11.65
CA LEU A 369 12.19 15.32 -10.89
C LEU A 369 10.77 15.85 -10.65
N PRO A 370 10.56 17.13 -10.24
CA PRO A 370 9.20 17.64 -10.01
C PRO A 370 8.34 17.73 -11.28
N HIS A 371 8.99 17.78 -12.44
CA HIS A 371 8.37 17.98 -13.75
C HIS A 371 8.14 16.68 -14.51
N LEU A 372 8.79 15.58 -14.10
CA LEU A 372 8.58 14.28 -14.72
C LEU A 372 7.12 13.84 -14.57
N ARG A 373 6.56 13.32 -15.66
CA ARG A 373 5.24 12.68 -15.68
C ARG A 373 5.41 11.30 -16.28
N PHE A 374 4.68 10.34 -15.71
CA PHE A 374 4.76 8.94 -16.08
C PHE A 374 3.40 8.48 -16.56
N THR A 375 3.36 7.86 -17.73
CA THR A 375 2.17 7.19 -18.23
C THR A 375 2.42 5.69 -18.26
N LEU A 376 1.72 4.94 -17.42
CA LEU A 376 1.83 3.48 -17.37
C LEU A 376 1.17 2.86 -18.62
N ARG A 377 1.96 2.17 -19.45
CA ARG A 377 1.51 1.51 -20.68
C ARG A 377 1.26 0.03 -20.51
N GLU A 378 2.06 -0.63 -19.69
CA GLU A 378 1.91 -2.04 -19.38
C GLU A 378 2.39 -2.28 -17.95
N SER A 379 1.62 -3.04 -17.18
CA SER A 379 2.07 -3.64 -15.93
C SER A 379 1.97 -5.16 -16.03
N ARG A 380 2.99 -5.84 -15.51
CA ARG A 380 2.98 -7.30 -15.40
C ARG A 380 3.53 -7.73 -14.06
N LEU A 381 2.84 -8.66 -13.41
CA LEU A 381 3.28 -9.25 -12.15
C LEU A 381 4.28 -10.37 -12.44
N VAL A 382 5.51 -10.24 -11.97
CA VAL A 382 6.57 -11.21 -12.24
C VAL A 382 7.08 -11.80 -10.94
N PHE A 383 7.01 -13.12 -10.81
CA PHE A 383 7.62 -13.85 -9.72
C PHE A 383 9.01 -14.33 -10.12
N ARG A 384 10.00 -13.99 -9.30
CA ARG A 384 11.40 -14.38 -9.46
C ARG A 384 11.82 -15.34 -8.35
N PRO A 385 12.54 -16.42 -8.66
CA PRO A 385 12.99 -17.36 -7.65
C PRO A 385 14.16 -16.78 -6.86
N PHE A 386 14.08 -16.84 -5.53
CA PHE A 386 15.18 -16.55 -4.62
C PHE A 386 15.51 -17.82 -3.85
N LYS A 387 16.74 -18.30 -3.94
CA LYS A 387 17.23 -19.47 -3.21
C LYS A 387 17.37 -19.11 -1.73
N LEU A 388 16.76 -19.91 -0.86
CA LEU A 388 16.79 -19.69 0.59
C LEU A 388 18.07 -20.30 1.17
N GLN A 389 18.96 -19.44 1.67
CA GLN A 389 20.23 -19.81 2.29
C GLN A 389 20.31 -19.22 3.70
N GLY A 390 19.91 -20.02 4.69
CA GLY A 390 19.86 -19.59 6.09
C GLY A 390 18.89 -18.43 6.31
N ALA A 391 19.43 -17.27 6.71
CA ALA A 391 18.68 -16.04 6.94
C ALA A 391 18.48 -15.19 5.68
N GLU A 392 19.11 -15.54 4.57
CA GLU A 392 19.06 -14.79 3.32
C GLU A 392 18.25 -15.54 2.24
N ALA A 393 17.69 -14.78 1.33
CA ALA A 393 17.08 -15.24 0.09
C ALA A 393 17.86 -14.59 -1.06
N ILE A 394 18.43 -15.37 -1.97
CA ILE A 394 19.37 -14.88 -2.99
C ILE A 394 18.81 -15.12 -4.38
N GLU A 395 18.71 -14.08 -5.19
CA GLU A 395 18.31 -14.20 -6.59
C GLU A 395 19.50 -14.78 -7.41
N PRO A 396 19.33 -15.94 -8.09
CA PRO A 396 20.44 -16.66 -8.69
C PRO A 396 21.18 -15.92 -9.81
N GLY A 397 20.48 -15.14 -10.63
CA GLY A 397 21.07 -14.46 -11.78
C GLY A 397 21.92 -13.25 -11.41
N SER A 398 21.61 -12.61 -10.28
CA SER A 398 22.21 -11.35 -9.86
C SER A 398 23.04 -11.42 -8.60
N GLY A 399 22.91 -12.50 -7.82
CA GLY A 399 23.47 -12.60 -6.47
C GLY A 399 22.82 -11.63 -5.47
N MET A 400 21.67 -11.04 -5.82
CA MET A 400 20.99 -10.10 -4.94
C MET A 400 20.42 -10.81 -3.72
N ALA A 401 20.95 -10.49 -2.54
CA ALA A 401 20.52 -11.06 -1.28
C ALA A 401 19.44 -10.21 -0.56
N LEU A 402 18.50 -10.91 0.04
CA LEU A 402 17.40 -10.38 0.84
C LEU A 402 17.34 -11.08 2.19
N ASN A 403 17.45 -10.29 3.27
CA ASN A 403 17.25 -10.84 4.58
C ASN A 403 15.78 -11.25 4.77
N ARG A 404 15.53 -12.50 5.18
CA ARG A 404 14.18 -13.06 5.35
C ARG A 404 13.38 -12.36 6.45
N ASN A 405 14.06 -11.80 7.47
CA ASN A 405 13.38 -11.01 8.47
C ASN A 405 12.92 -9.67 7.90
N ALA A 406 13.70 -9.06 6.99
CA ALA A 406 13.29 -7.81 6.34
C ALA A 406 12.01 -7.98 5.52
N LEU A 407 11.82 -9.14 4.87
CA LEU A 407 10.56 -9.50 4.23
C LEU A 407 9.43 -9.59 5.26
N ARG A 408 9.60 -10.38 6.32
CA ARG A 408 8.59 -10.53 7.39
C ARG A 408 8.16 -9.19 8.00
N TRP A 409 9.12 -8.32 8.34
CA TRP A 409 8.85 -6.99 8.89
C TRP A 409 8.24 -6.04 7.85
N GLY A 410 8.55 -6.23 6.57
CA GLY A 410 7.98 -5.48 5.47
C GLY A 410 6.46 -5.60 5.37
N ARG A 411 5.89 -6.72 5.81
CA ARG A 411 4.42 -6.92 5.90
C ARG A 411 3.75 -6.05 6.97
N SER A 412 4.53 -5.48 7.89
CA SER A 412 4.02 -4.53 8.89
C SER A 412 4.18 -3.06 8.47
N ILE A 413 4.73 -2.80 7.28
CA ILE A 413 4.77 -1.48 6.60
C ILE A 413 3.54 -1.38 5.73
#